data_AF-A0A3G9JYT5-F1
#
_entry.id   AF-A0A3G9JYT5-F1
#
_cell.length_a   1.000
_cell.length_b   1.000
_cell.length_c   1.000
_cell.angle_alpha   90.00
_cell.angle_beta   90.00
_cell.angle_gamma   90.00
#
_symmetry.space_group_name_H-M   'P 1'
#
loop_
_entity.id
_entity.type
_entity.pdbx_description
1 polymer ?
#
loop_
_entity_poly.entity_id
_entity_poly.type
_entity_poly.pdbx_seq_one_letter_code
_entity_poly.pdbx_strand_id
1 'polypeptide(L)'
;MTKTLKVLTNKGFTIIQPALITSRIPENPLHTDIILRPESPDFMISGLRQSSAIRLDHLVTLRSSLIQRELGSLSLKTQTLIVDILSDILRS
;
A
#
# COMPACT_ATOMS: atom_id res chain seq x y z
N MET A 1 6.09 3.35 14.49
CA MET A 1 5.14 2.22 14.46
C MET A 1 4.87 1.88 13.00
N THR A 2 5.34 0.72 12.53
CA THR A 2 5.03 0.23 11.17
C THR A 2 3.64 -0.38 11.20
N LYS A 3 2.73 0.08 10.33
CA LYS A 3 1.38 -0.48 10.22
C LYS A 3 1.27 -1.20 8.88
N THR A 4 0.88 -2.46 8.90
CA THR A 4 0.66 -3.26 7.69
C THR A 4 -0.77 -3.07 7.22
N LEU A 5 -0.96 -2.56 6.00
CA LEU A 5 -2.27 -2.45 5.34
C LEU A 5 -2.32 -3.47 4.21
N LYS A 6 -3.47 -4.11 4.04
CA LYS A 6 -3.76 -4.97 2.89
C LYS A 6 -3.88 -4.08 1.66
N VAL A 7 -2.78 -3.88 0.94
CA VAL A 7 -2.82 -3.30 -0.39
C VAL A 7 -2.82 -4.49 -1.35
N LEU A 8 -3.94 -4.65 -2.06
CA LEU A 8 -4.23 -5.70 -3.06
C LEU A 8 -4.46 -7.10 -2.49
N THR A 9 -5.74 -7.44 -2.26
CA THR A 9 -6.16 -8.83 -2.14
C THR A 9 -6.75 -9.27 -3.47
N ASN A 10 -6.02 -10.09 -4.24
CA ASN A 10 -6.66 -10.89 -5.28
C ASN A 10 -7.39 -12.05 -4.58
N LYS A 11 -8.73 -12.04 -4.63
CA LYS A 11 -9.58 -13.08 -4.01
C LYS A 11 -9.33 -14.42 -4.73
N GLY A 12 -8.39 -15.21 -4.22
CA GLY A 12 -8.11 -16.55 -4.74
C GLY A 12 -6.85 -17.21 -4.18
N PHE A 13 -5.90 -16.46 -3.61
CA PHE A 13 -4.63 -17.01 -3.12
C PHE A 13 -4.50 -16.92 -1.59
N THR A 14 -4.00 -18.00 -0.98
CA THR A 14 -3.63 -18.08 0.46
C THR A 14 -2.53 -17.09 0.85
N ILE A 15 -1.82 -16.57 -0.15
CA ILE A 15 -0.66 -15.69 -0.03
C ILE A 15 -1.06 -14.29 -0.51
N ILE A 16 -0.69 -13.26 0.25
CA ILE A 16 -1.00 -11.85 -0.03
C ILE A 16 0.33 -11.10 -0.23
N GLN A 17 0.35 -10.17 -1.18
CA GLN A 17 1.51 -9.32 -1.51
C GLN A 17 1.29 -7.88 -1.06
N PRO A 18 1.40 -7.56 0.25
CA PRO A 18 1.30 -6.18 0.68
C PRO A 18 2.57 -5.39 0.34
N ALA A 19 2.37 -4.11 0.04
CA ALA A 19 3.43 -3.11 0.02
C ALA A 19 3.71 -2.58 1.43
N LEU A 20 4.94 -2.17 1.70
CA LEU A 20 5.31 -1.57 2.98
C LEU A 20 4.64 -0.20 3.13
N ILE A 21 3.93 0.02 4.25
CA ILE A 21 3.42 1.35 4.62
C ILE A 21 4.20 1.89 5.81
N THR A 22 4.76 3.09 5.64
CA THR A 22 5.54 3.78 6.66
C THR A 22 4.96 5.15 6.94
N SER A 23 4.85 5.50 8.22
CA SER A 23 4.49 6.85 8.64
C SER A 23 5.67 7.83 8.61
N ARG A 24 6.88 7.32 8.31
CA ARG A 24 8.05 8.13 8.00
C ARG A 24 8.08 8.33 6.49
N ILE A 25 7.72 9.52 6.04
CA ILE A 25 7.81 9.89 4.63
C ILE A 25 9.30 10.01 4.30
N PRO A 26 9.81 9.28 3.29
CA PRO A 26 11.20 9.41 2.86
C PRO A 26 11.48 10.83 2.35
N GLU A 27 12.66 11.36 2.62
CA GLU A 27 13.07 12.71 2.14
C GLU A 27 13.13 12.76 0.62
N ASN A 28 13.55 11.67 -0.02
CA ASN A 28 13.59 11.49 -1.47
C ASN A 28 12.65 10.35 -1.86
N PRO A 29 11.33 10.60 -2.00
CA PRO A 29 10.38 9.57 -2.42
C PRO A 29 10.68 9.12 -3.84
N LEU A 30 10.62 7.81 -4.07
CA LEU A 30 10.75 7.23 -5.40
C LEU A 30 9.46 7.44 -6.21
N HIS A 31 9.55 7.32 -7.54
CA HIS A 31 8.37 7.32 -8.41
C HIS A 31 7.37 6.21 -8.03
N THR A 32 7.86 5.13 -7.44
CA THR A 32 7.08 3.98 -6.96
C THR A 32 6.42 4.23 -5.61
N ASP A 33 6.75 5.33 -4.92
CA ASP A 33 6.19 5.65 -3.61
C ASP A 33 4.90 6.46 -3.77
N ILE A 34 3.83 6.01 -3.12
CA ILE A 34 2.55 6.73 -3.06
C ILE A 34 2.41 7.39 -1.69
N ILE A 35 2.41 8.73 -1.68
CA ILE A 35 2.28 9.51 -0.44
C ILE A 35 0.80 9.79 -0.15
N LEU A 36 0.32 9.24 0.96
CA LEU A 36 -1.01 9.51 1.51
C LEU A 36 -0.91 10.59 2.58
N ARG A 37 -1.35 11.79 2.23
CA ARG A 37 -1.47 12.93 3.16
C ARG A 37 -2.92 13.14 3.60
N PRO A 38 -3.18 13.77 4.76
CA PRO A 38 -4.53 13.99 5.30
C PRO A 38 -5.49 14.69 4.33
N GLU A 39 -4.94 15.49 3.41
CA GLU A 39 -5.71 16.24 2.42
C GLU A 39 -6.18 15.35 1.24
N SER A 40 -5.64 14.13 1.11
CA SER A 40 -6.05 13.19 0.07
C SER A 40 -7.36 12.49 0.41
N PRO A 41 -8.31 12.37 -0.53
CA PRO A 41 -9.51 11.54 -0.35
C PRO A 41 -9.18 10.10 0.04
N ASP A 42 -8.07 9.53 -0.46
CA ASP A 42 -7.64 8.18 -0.12
C ASP A 42 -7.23 8.04 1.34
N PHE A 43 -6.71 9.11 1.95
CA PHE A 43 -6.33 9.07 3.35
C PHE A 43 -7.53 8.81 4.25
N MET A 44 -8.66 9.47 3.96
CA MET A 44 -9.90 9.36 4.73
C MET A 44 -10.46 7.94 4.74
N ILE A 45 -10.35 7.21 3.62
CA ILE A 45 -10.86 5.84 3.49
C ILE A 45 -9.82 4.76 3.83
N SER A 46 -8.53 5.12 3.88
CA SER A 46 -7.43 4.19 4.20
C SER A 46 -7.40 3.71 5.66
N GLY A 47 -8.03 4.44 6.58
CA GLY A 47 -7.94 4.16 8.02
C GLY A 47 -6.55 4.40 8.63
N LEU A 48 -5.66 5.10 7.91
CA LEU A 48 -4.41 5.60 8.43
C LEU A 48 -4.66 6.73 9.43
N ARG A 49 -3.80 6.82 10.45
CA ARG A 49 -3.94 7.84 11.52
C ARG A 49 -3.09 9.08 11.29
N GLN A 50 -2.11 9.00 10.40
CA GLN A 50 -1.16 10.07 10.11
C GLN A 50 -0.61 9.86 8.71
N SER A 51 -0.07 10.93 8.11
CA SER A 51 0.56 10.90 6.79
C SER A 51 1.51 9.72 6.66
N SER A 52 1.40 8.98 5.55
CA SER A 52 2.18 7.76 5.34
C SER A 52 2.56 7.61 3.87
N ALA A 53 3.64 6.87 3.61
CA ALA A 53 4.06 6.46 2.28
C ALA A 53 3.80 4.97 2.09
N ILE A 54 3.18 4.61 0.96
CA ILE A 54 3.11 3.23 0.45
C ILE A 54 4.32 3.05 -0.46
N ARG A 55 5.18 2.08 -0.13
CA ARG A 55 6.43 1.82 -0.81
C ARG A 55 6.30 0.54 -1.65
N LEU A 56 6.08 0.73 -2.96
CA LEU A 56 5.81 -0.38 -3.90
C LEU A 56 7.09 -1.11 -4.34
N ASP A 57 8.26 -0.52 -4.10
CA ASP A 57 9.58 -1.18 -4.20
C ASP A 57 9.80 -2.23 -3.10
N HIS A 58 9.04 -2.16 -2.00
CA HIS A 58 9.10 -3.08 -0.88
C HIS A 58 7.87 -3.99 -0.82
N LEU A 59 7.71 -4.83 -1.85
CA LEU A 59 6.72 -5.90 -1.83
C LEU A 59 7.22 -7.05 -0.95
N VAL A 60 6.36 -7.47 -0.03
CA VAL A 60 6.62 -8.65 0.80
C VAL A 60 5.54 -9.69 0.53
N THR A 61 5.89 -10.95 0.74
CA THR A 61 4.93 -12.05 0.66
C THR A 61 4.56 -12.48 2.07
N LEU A 62 3.29 -12.31 2.45
CA LEU A 62 2.82 -12.68 3.78
C LEU A 62 1.72 -13.75 3.71
N ARG A 63 1.73 -14.66 4.68
CA ARG A 63 0.61 -15.57 4.91
C ARG A 63 -0.60 -14.77 5.38
N SER A 64 -1.78 -15.09 4.84
CA SER A 64 -3.03 -14.41 5.22
C SER A 64 -3.33 -14.47 6.72
N SER A 65 -2.89 -15.52 7.40
CA SER A 65 -3.02 -15.71 8.86
C SER A 65 -2.27 -14.66 9.69
N LEU A 66 -1.28 -13.97 9.12
CA LEU A 66 -0.55 -12.89 9.81
C LEU A 66 -1.32 -11.56 9.80
N ILE A 67 -2.42 -11.47 9.04
CA ILE A 67 -3.18 -10.23 8.91
C ILE A 67 -4.28 -10.21 9.96
N GLN A 68 -4.07 -9.41 11.00
CA GLN A 68 -4.98 -9.29 12.13
C GLN A 68 -6.27 -8.56 11.78
N ARG A 69 -6.20 -7.54 10.91
CA ARG A 69 -7.36 -6.75 10.50
C ARG A 69 -7.11 -6.02 9.20
N GLU A 70 -8.20 -5.64 8.56
CA GLU A 70 -8.20 -4.63 7.50
C GLU A 70 -8.16 -3.22 8.15
N LEU A 71 -7.34 -2.33 7.60
CA LEU A 71 -7.24 -0.95 8.09
C LEU A 71 -8.29 -0.04 7.43
N GLY A 72 -8.54 -0.27 6.14
CA GLY A 72 -9.42 0.50 5.29
C GLY A 72 -9.16 0.14 3.83
N SER A 73 -9.67 0.95 2.92
CA SER A 73 -9.55 0.76 1.48
C SER A 73 -8.90 1.97 0.82
N LEU A 74 -8.47 1.79 -0.43
CA LEU A 74 -8.03 2.87 -1.30
C LEU A 74 -9.04 3.04 -2.44
N SER A 75 -9.14 4.23 -3.00
CA SER A 75 -10.00 4.50 -4.15
C SER A 75 -9.56 3.68 -5.35
N LEU A 76 -10.50 3.43 -6.27
CA LEU A 76 -10.21 2.70 -7.49
C LEU A 76 -9.09 3.36 -8.29
N LYS A 77 -9.03 4.70 -8.31
CA LYS A 77 -7.97 5.48 -8.96
C LYS A 77 -6.59 5.10 -8.44
N THR A 78 -6.42 5.05 -7.12
CA THR A 78 -5.14 4.72 -6.50
C THR A 78 -4.81 3.24 -6.63
N GLN A 79 -5.82 2.36 -6.60
CA GLN A 79 -5.62 0.95 -6.91
C GLN A 79 -5.11 0.74 -8.34
N THR A 80 -5.69 1.43 -9.34
CA THR A 80 -5.22 1.39 -10.73
C THR A 80 -3.78 1.88 -10.83
N LEU A 81 -3.45 3.02 -10.22
CA LEU A 81 -2.09 3.55 -10.21
C LEU A 81 -1.08 2.55 -9.62
N ILE A 82 -1.46 1.88 -8.52
CA ILE A 82 -0.62 0.84 -7.92
C ILE A 82 -0.40 -0.30 -8.92
N VAL A 83 -1.46 -0.79 -9.58
CA VAL A 83 -1.36 -1.88 -10.55
C VAL A 83 -0.45 -1.49 -11.73
N ASP A 84 -0.55 -0.26 -12.20
CA ASP A 84 0.31 0.25 -13.29
C ASP A 84 1.78 0.27 -12.86
N ILE A 85 2.09 0.86 -11.69
CA ILE A 85 3.46 0.91 -11.16
C ILE A 85 4.01 -0.50 -10.93
N LEU A 86 3.21 -1.42 -10.37
CA LEU A 86 3.63 -2.80 -10.14
C LEU A 86 3.87 -3.54 -11.45
N SER A 87 3.05 -3.29 -12.47
CA SER A 87 3.23 -3.88 -13.80
C SER A 87 4.53 -3.41 -14.43
N ASP A 88 4.91 -2.14 -14.23
CA ASP A 88 6.18 -1.60 -14.70
C ASP A 88 7.37 -2.20 -13.95
N ILE A 89 7.30 -2.31 -12.61
CA ILE A 89 8.36 -2.92 -11.78
C ILE A 89 8.57 -4.40 -12.14
N LEU A 90 7.50 -5.16 -12.35
CA LEU A 90 7.58 -6.60 -12.63
C LEU A 90 7.99 -6.91 -14.09
N ARG A 91 7.94 -5.93 -14.98
CA ARG A 91 8.36 -6.09 -16.39
C ARG A 91 9.83 -5.78 -16.62
N SER A 92 10.53 -5.16 -15.67
CA SER A 92 11.97 -4.88 -15.74
C SER A 92 12.82 -6.05 -15.25
#